data_AF-A0A9W9APW4-F1
#
_entry.id   AF-A0A9W9APW4-F1
#
_cell.length_a   1.000
_cell.length_b   1.000
_cell.length_c   1.000
_cell.angle_alpha   90.00
_cell.angle_beta   90.00
_cell.angle_gamma   90.00
#
_symmetry.space_group_name_H-M   'P 1'
#
loop_
_entity.id
_entity.type
_entity.pdbx_description
1 polymer ?
#
loop_
_entity_poly.entity_id
_entity_poly.type
_entity_poly.pdbx_seq_one_letter_code
_entity_poly.pdbx_strand_id
1 'polypeptide(L)'
;MFFQTTPSRLFLLLSLGSVLPWVSPSPIPSLAVSDISHYERRTESGVSVSTVIKREIQVNVDLVISGLGKAEHWSVDVGPTLFQAGTRDPSTMDKFKSKLTTSHYDWDMVKHQLPNPKIIPLGVAKFKDAADQKQALIKVEGIRMKAAAAVKGGNCLDYIKDVLKLLKKEGHITQVVAATYKKEYDANYSRVSKAVWGVDLQP
;
A
#
# COMPACT_ATOMS: atom_id res chain seq x y z
N MET A 1 60.92 -27.37 11.24
CA MET A 1 60.04 -28.48 10.80
C MET A 1 59.05 -27.88 9.81
N PHE A 2 59.37 -27.96 8.53
CA PHE A 2 58.97 -29.00 7.56
C PHE A 2 57.56 -28.75 6.99
N PHE A 3 57.58 -28.57 5.67
CA PHE A 3 56.51 -28.34 4.70
C PHE A 3 55.41 -29.40 4.73
N GLN A 4 54.20 -29.03 4.32
CA GLN A 4 53.50 -29.74 3.24
C GLN A 4 52.41 -28.89 2.59
N THR A 5 52.74 -28.40 1.40
CA THR A 5 51.81 -28.20 0.31
C THR A 5 51.38 -29.57 -0.23
N THR A 6 50.13 -29.72 -0.69
CA THR A 6 49.91 -30.10 -2.10
C THR A 6 48.44 -29.98 -2.55
N PRO A 7 48.25 -29.69 -3.85
CA PRO A 7 46.98 -29.56 -4.57
C PRO A 7 46.63 -30.87 -5.32
N SER A 8 45.43 -30.95 -5.90
CA SER A 8 45.03 -31.84 -7.03
C SER A 8 43.51 -32.11 -6.95
N ARG A 9 42.67 -32.17 -7.98
CA ARG A 9 42.73 -32.17 -9.46
C ARG A 9 41.31 -31.73 -9.87
N LEU A 10 41.11 -30.81 -10.82
CA LEU A 10 41.04 -31.06 -12.27
C LEU A 10 40.17 -32.26 -12.67
N PHE A 11 39.44 -32.09 -13.79
CA PHE A 11 38.48 -32.95 -14.48
C PHE A 11 37.00 -32.56 -14.24
N LEU A 12 36.15 -32.31 -15.24
CA LEU A 12 36.29 -32.24 -16.70
C LEU A 12 34.93 -31.78 -17.27
N LEU A 13 34.97 -30.95 -18.32
CA LEU A 13 34.09 -30.93 -19.51
C LEU A 13 32.54 -30.84 -19.42
N LEU A 14 32.05 -29.68 -19.88
CA LEU A 14 31.29 -29.49 -21.13
C LEU A 14 30.46 -30.68 -21.69
N SER A 15 29.14 -30.48 -21.75
CA SER A 15 28.31 -30.71 -22.96
C SER A 15 27.04 -29.85 -22.81
N LEU A 16 26.81 -28.85 -23.66
CA LEU A 16 26.13 -28.89 -24.96
C LEU A 16 24.76 -29.58 -24.92
N GLY A 17 23.70 -28.80 -25.12
CA GLY A 17 22.33 -29.29 -25.23
C GLY A 17 21.28 -28.21 -25.37
N SER A 18 21.39 -27.39 -26.42
CA SER A 18 20.36 -26.49 -26.91
C SER A 18 19.14 -27.28 -27.43
N VAL A 19 17.94 -27.03 -26.89
CA VAL A 19 16.69 -27.23 -27.64
C VAL A 19 15.66 -26.18 -27.20
N LEU A 20 15.49 -25.15 -28.03
CA LEU A 20 14.27 -24.36 -28.11
C LEU A 20 13.27 -25.17 -28.93
N PRO A 21 12.08 -25.53 -28.42
CA PRO A 21 10.99 -25.88 -29.30
C PRO A 21 10.32 -24.60 -29.79
N TRP A 22 10.66 -24.25 -31.02
CA TRP A 22 9.79 -23.57 -31.98
C TRP A 22 8.35 -24.10 -31.83
N VAL A 23 7.41 -23.22 -31.53
CA VAL A 23 5.98 -23.51 -31.69
C VAL A 23 5.63 -23.07 -33.11
N SER A 24 5.58 -24.02 -34.04
CA SER A 24 5.05 -23.78 -35.39
C SER A 24 3.52 -23.78 -35.32
N PRO A 25 2.81 -22.77 -35.85
CA PRO A 25 1.40 -22.90 -36.15
C PRO A 25 1.23 -23.79 -37.39
N SER A 26 0.53 -24.91 -37.25
CA SER A 26 0.08 -25.76 -38.37
C SER A 26 -1.38 -25.45 -38.75
N PRO A 27 -1.81 -25.81 -39.97
CA PRO A 27 -2.61 -24.94 -40.83
C PRO A 27 -4.13 -25.15 -40.76
N ILE A 28 -4.82 -24.15 -41.32
CA ILE A 28 -6.27 -24.02 -41.55
C ILE A 28 -6.81 -25.14 -42.46
N PRO A 29 -8.07 -25.58 -42.25
CA PRO A 29 -8.98 -25.87 -43.36
C PRO A 29 -10.09 -24.82 -43.47
N SER A 30 -10.25 -24.42 -44.72
CA SER A 30 -11.10 -23.40 -45.28
C SER A 30 -12.57 -23.83 -45.44
N LEU A 31 -13.46 -22.83 -45.40
CA LEU A 31 -14.76 -22.72 -46.09
C LEU A 31 -15.98 -23.49 -45.53
N ALA A 32 -16.93 -22.74 -44.99
CA ALA A 32 -18.21 -22.55 -45.67
C ALA A 32 -18.71 -21.11 -45.47
N VAL A 33 -18.97 -20.47 -46.60
CA VAL A 33 -19.40 -19.08 -46.82
C VAL A 33 -20.90 -18.96 -46.61
N SER A 34 -21.33 -17.87 -45.95
CA SER A 34 -22.47 -17.02 -46.32
C SER A 34 -22.81 -16.16 -45.09
N ASP A 35 -22.93 -14.85 -45.08
CA ASP A 35 -22.84 -13.79 -46.08
C ASP A 35 -23.05 -12.48 -45.27
N ILE A 36 -22.99 -11.33 -45.94
CA ILE A 36 -23.42 -9.99 -45.46
C ILE A 36 -22.31 -9.12 -44.85
N SER A 37 -21.46 -8.66 -45.77
CA SER A 37 -21.27 -7.24 -46.13
C SER A 37 -21.22 -6.18 -45.01
N HIS A 38 -20.06 -5.57 -44.83
CA HIS A 38 -19.75 -4.23 -45.39
C HIS A 38 -18.35 -3.81 -44.95
N TYR A 39 -17.38 -3.97 -45.86
CA TYR A 39 -16.05 -3.39 -45.71
C TYR A 39 -16.06 -2.03 -46.42
N GLU A 40 -16.39 -0.96 -45.68
CA GLU A 40 -16.00 0.38 -46.11
C GLU A 40 -14.63 0.71 -45.50
N ARG A 41 -13.65 0.76 -46.41
CA ARG A 41 -12.35 1.37 -46.19
C ARG A 41 -12.55 2.88 -46.01
N ARG A 42 -12.41 3.39 -44.78
CA ARG A 42 -12.06 4.81 -44.53
C ARG A 42 -10.77 4.90 -43.74
N THR A 43 -9.75 5.39 -44.42
CA THR A 43 -8.61 6.12 -43.87
C THR A 43 -9.10 7.27 -43.01
N GLU A 44 -9.04 7.16 -41.69
CA GLU A 44 -8.87 8.32 -40.81
C GLU A 44 -7.95 7.95 -39.66
N SER A 45 -6.84 8.69 -39.57
CA SER A 45 -5.96 8.78 -38.42
C SER A 45 -6.76 9.28 -37.21
N GLY A 46 -7.49 8.38 -36.55
CA GLY A 46 -8.18 8.67 -35.31
C GLY A 46 -7.27 8.31 -34.14
N VAL A 47 -6.56 9.29 -33.61
CA VAL A 47 -6.07 9.21 -32.23
C VAL A 47 -7.32 8.95 -31.38
N SER A 48 -7.48 7.71 -30.92
CA SER A 48 -8.45 7.39 -29.87
C SER A 48 -7.93 8.06 -28.60
N VAL A 49 -8.23 9.35 -28.48
CA VAL A 49 -8.23 10.02 -27.18
C VAL A 49 -9.41 9.40 -26.45
N SER A 50 -9.16 8.25 -25.81
CA SER A 50 -10.09 7.69 -24.85
C SER A 50 -10.39 8.81 -23.87
N THR A 51 -11.57 9.41 -23.99
CA THR A 51 -11.99 10.48 -23.11
C THR A 51 -12.13 9.81 -21.75
N VAL A 52 -11.11 9.96 -20.89
CA VAL A 52 -11.13 9.40 -19.54
C VAL A 52 -12.35 10.00 -18.87
N ILE A 53 -13.41 9.20 -18.72
CA ILE A 53 -14.66 9.66 -18.15
C ILE A 53 -14.34 10.00 -16.68
N LYS A 54 -14.35 11.29 -16.37
CA LYS A 54 -14.24 11.80 -15.00
C LYS A 54 -15.50 11.40 -14.24
N ARG A 55 -15.44 10.25 -13.59
CA ARG A 55 -16.49 9.78 -12.69
C ARG A 55 -16.05 10.04 -11.26
N GLU A 56 -17.02 10.44 -10.44
CA GLU A 56 -16.81 10.46 -8.99
C GLU A 56 -16.36 9.06 -8.53
N ILE A 57 -15.29 9.02 -7.76
CA ILE A 57 -14.74 7.82 -7.17
C ILE A 57 -15.11 7.81 -5.70
N GLN A 58 -15.68 6.71 -5.24
CA GLN A 58 -15.95 6.47 -3.83
C GLN A 58 -15.16 5.26 -3.37
N VAL A 59 -14.44 5.41 -2.27
CA VAL A 59 -13.62 4.34 -1.68
C VAL A 59 -13.86 4.26 -0.19
N ASN A 60 -13.73 3.05 0.35
CA ASN A 60 -13.82 2.85 1.79
C ASN A 60 -12.63 3.52 2.49
N VAL A 61 -12.88 4.00 3.69
CA VAL A 61 -11.87 4.44 4.64
C VAL A 61 -11.96 3.51 5.84
N ASP A 62 -10.93 2.69 6.02
CA ASP A 62 -10.91 1.65 7.03
C ASP A 62 -9.70 1.83 7.96
N LEU A 63 -9.93 1.64 9.25
CA LEU A 63 -8.85 1.50 10.23
C LEU A 63 -8.41 0.04 10.24
N VAL A 64 -7.14 -0.19 9.95
CA VAL A 64 -6.54 -1.53 9.93
C VAL A 64 -5.64 -1.67 11.15
N ILE A 65 -5.94 -2.64 12.00
CA ILE A 65 -5.16 -2.95 13.21
C ILE A 65 -4.54 -4.33 13.03
N SER A 66 -3.22 -4.40 13.10
CA SER A 66 -2.45 -5.64 13.00
C SER A 66 -1.62 -5.86 14.26
N GLY A 67 -1.29 -7.12 14.56
CA GLY A 67 -0.56 -7.47 15.77
C GLY A 67 -1.35 -7.20 17.07
N LEU A 68 -0.72 -7.50 18.21
CA LEU A 68 -1.30 -7.30 19.55
C LEU A 68 -0.21 -6.91 20.55
N GLY A 69 -0.59 -6.20 21.60
CA GLY A 69 0.32 -5.82 22.69
C GLY A 69 1.48 -4.97 22.18
N LYS A 70 2.73 -5.42 22.39
CA LYS A 70 3.94 -4.71 21.95
C LYS A 70 4.09 -4.60 20.43
N ALA A 71 3.43 -5.49 19.69
CA ALA A 71 3.46 -5.53 18.23
C ALA A 71 2.20 -4.91 17.59
N GLU A 72 1.29 -4.34 18.40
CA GLU A 72 0.09 -3.72 17.86
C GLU A 72 0.44 -2.52 16.98
N HIS A 73 -0.07 -2.51 15.75
CA HIS A 73 0.18 -1.48 14.75
C HIS A 73 -1.12 -1.07 14.06
N TRP A 74 -1.31 0.24 13.95
CA TRP A 74 -2.50 0.85 13.38
C TRP A 74 -2.13 1.55 12.08
N SER A 75 -2.94 1.34 11.07
CA SER A 75 -2.81 1.91 9.73
C SER A 75 -4.19 2.37 9.24
N VAL A 76 -4.24 3.24 8.23
CA VAL A 76 -5.51 3.65 7.61
C VAL A 76 -5.48 3.30 6.14
N ASP A 77 -6.44 2.50 5.70
CA ASP A 77 -6.71 2.23 4.29
C ASP A 77 -7.65 3.32 3.77
N VAL A 78 -7.22 3.99 2.71
CA VAL A 78 -8.03 4.91 1.92
C VAL A 78 -7.92 4.40 0.50
N GLY A 79 -8.83 3.49 0.13
CA GLY A 79 -8.66 2.63 -1.03
C GLY A 79 -8.15 3.38 -2.27
N PRO A 80 -7.11 2.88 -2.97
CA PRO A 80 -6.44 1.59 -2.78
C PRO A 80 -5.22 1.64 -1.85
N THR A 81 -5.00 2.72 -1.11
CA THR A 81 -3.70 2.95 -0.43
C THR A 81 -3.80 2.81 1.09
N LEU A 82 -2.97 1.93 1.63
CA LEU A 82 -2.76 1.79 3.07
C LEU A 82 -1.66 2.74 3.54
N PHE A 83 -1.97 3.65 4.45
CA PHE A 83 -1.02 4.58 5.07
C PHE A 83 -0.68 4.18 6.49
N GLN A 84 0.61 4.23 6.84
CA GLN A 84 1.07 3.93 8.19
C GLN A 84 2.32 4.72 8.59
N ALA A 85 2.58 4.78 9.90
CA ALA A 85 3.82 5.32 10.45
C ALA A 85 4.46 4.31 11.40
N GLY A 86 5.68 3.84 11.09
CA GLY A 86 6.34 2.79 11.85
C GLY A 86 7.87 2.91 11.87
N THR A 87 8.52 1.91 12.47
CA THR A 87 9.97 1.72 12.45
C THR A 87 10.28 0.30 12.00
N ARG A 88 11.37 0.14 11.25
CA ARG A 88 11.84 -1.19 10.81
C ARG A 88 12.43 -2.00 11.94
N ASP A 89 13.10 -1.32 12.88
CA ASP A 89 13.69 -1.95 14.04
C ASP A 89 13.34 -1.13 15.30
N PRO A 90 12.29 -1.53 16.04
CA PRO A 90 11.96 -0.91 17.31
C PRO A 90 13.03 -1.11 18.39
N SER A 91 13.87 -2.15 18.29
CA SER A 91 14.82 -2.53 19.33
C SER A 91 16.04 -1.61 19.38
N THR A 92 16.42 -1.03 18.24
CA THR A 92 17.56 -0.11 18.12
C THR A 92 17.16 1.36 18.10
N MET A 93 15.85 1.67 18.13
CA MET A 93 15.34 3.03 18.06
C MET A 93 15.26 3.69 19.43
N ASP A 94 15.83 4.89 19.58
CA ASP A 94 15.55 5.74 20.75
C ASP A 94 14.14 6.35 20.59
N LYS A 95 13.13 5.67 21.13
CA LYS A 95 11.72 6.05 21.00
C LYS A 95 11.38 7.47 21.52
N PHE A 96 12.22 8.08 22.35
CA PHE A 96 12.00 9.44 22.85
C PHE A 96 12.67 10.53 22.01
N LYS A 97 13.54 10.15 21.06
CA LYS A 97 14.23 11.08 20.16
C LYS A 97 13.89 10.86 18.69
N SER A 98 13.65 9.61 18.31
CA SER A 98 13.41 9.20 16.94
C SER A 98 11.93 9.31 16.57
N LYS A 99 11.70 9.85 15.37
CA LYS A 99 10.37 9.96 14.75
C LYS A 99 10.10 8.70 13.94
N LEU A 100 8.83 8.27 13.92
CA LEU A 100 8.44 7.16 13.03
C LEU A 100 8.53 7.59 11.56
N THR A 101 8.85 6.63 10.71
CA THR A 101 8.85 6.82 9.26
C THR A 101 7.44 6.57 8.74
N THR A 102 6.94 7.48 7.90
CA THR A 102 5.67 7.31 7.22
C THR A 102 5.86 6.50 5.95
N SER A 103 4.91 5.62 5.64
CA SER A 103 4.96 4.71 4.50
C SER A 103 3.57 4.46 3.97
N HIS A 104 3.49 4.05 2.71
CA HIS A 104 2.26 3.72 2.02
C HIS A 104 2.45 2.46 1.19
N TYR A 105 1.36 1.71 0.99
CA TYR A 105 1.35 0.48 0.23
C TYR A 105 0.07 0.35 -0.56
N ASP A 106 0.12 -0.36 -1.68
CA ASP A 106 -1.08 -0.87 -2.33
C ASP A 106 -1.73 -1.91 -1.41
N TRP A 107 -2.96 -1.63 -0.97
CA TRP A 107 -3.68 -2.46 -0.01
C TRP A 107 -3.89 -3.88 -0.53
N ASP A 108 -4.21 -4.05 -1.81
CA ASP A 108 -4.46 -5.36 -2.40
C ASP A 108 -3.20 -6.22 -2.42
N MET A 109 -2.02 -5.59 -2.49
CA MET A 109 -0.74 -6.29 -2.43
C MET A 109 -0.33 -6.71 -1.01
N VAL A 110 -0.71 -5.95 0.02
CA VAL A 110 -0.23 -6.18 1.39
C VAL A 110 -1.25 -6.82 2.32
N LYS A 111 -2.54 -6.79 2.01
CA LYS A 111 -3.60 -7.33 2.90
C LYS A 111 -3.38 -8.80 3.26
N HIS A 112 -2.89 -9.60 2.32
CA HIS A 112 -2.61 -11.03 2.52
C HIS A 112 -1.36 -11.29 3.39
N GLN A 113 -0.51 -10.28 3.56
CA GLN A 113 0.71 -10.36 4.38
C GLN A 113 0.43 -10.03 5.85
N LEU A 114 -0.71 -9.39 6.15
CA LEU A 114 -1.13 -9.08 7.50
C LEU A 114 -1.87 -10.30 8.10
N PRO A 115 -1.34 -10.95 9.15
CA PRO A 115 -2.03 -12.07 9.78
C PRO A 115 -3.24 -11.56 10.57
N ASN A 116 -4.45 -11.92 10.10
CA ASN A 116 -5.74 -11.64 10.75
C ASN A 116 -5.91 -10.18 11.23
N PRO A 117 -5.79 -9.17 10.35
CA PRO A 117 -5.99 -7.79 10.76
C PRO A 117 -7.43 -7.56 11.20
N LYS A 118 -7.61 -6.79 12.29
CA LYS A 118 -8.92 -6.24 12.64
C LYS A 118 -9.17 -5.02 11.76
N ILE A 119 -10.24 -5.06 10.98
CA ILE A 119 -10.67 -3.97 10.10
C ILE A 119 -11.89 -3.29 10.74
N ILE A 120 -11.79 -1.99 10.97
CA ILE A 120 -12.88 -1.16 11.52
C ILE A 120 -13.29 -0.14 10.46
N PRO A 121 -14.50 -0.27 9.89
CA PRO A 121 -14.99 0.70 8.91
C PRO A 121 -15.16 2.09 9.54
N LEU A 122 -14.52 3.10 8.95
CA LEU A 122 -14.66 4.49 9.39
C LEU A 122 -15.67 5.25 8.54
N GLY A 123 -15.80 4.87 7.26
CA GLY A 123 -16.79 5.40 6.32
C GLY A 123 -16.26 5.41 4.89
N VAL A 124 -16.56 6.47 4.13
CA VAL A 124 -16.23 6.58 2.70
C VAL A 124 -15.53 7.90 2.42
N ALA A 125 -14.52 7.85 1.56
CA ALA A 125 -13.92 9.01 0.92
C ALA A 125 -14.48 9.19 -0.50
N LYS A 126 -14.72 10.44 -0.87
CA LYS A 126 -15.22 10.83 -2.20
C LYS A 126 -14.19 11.69 -2.91
N PHE A 127 -13.89 11.33 -4.15
CA PHE A 127 -12.99 12.04 -5.03
C PHE A 127 -13.71 12.37 -6.32
N LYS A 128 -13.41 13.54 -6.89
CA LYS A 128 -14.08 14.01 -8.12
C LYS A 128 -13.76 13.11 -9.32
N ASP A 129 -12.52 12.67 -9.40
CA ASP A 129 -11.98 11.77 -10.41
C ASP A 129 -10.66 11.14 -9.91
N ALA A 130 -10.02 10.33 -10.76
CA ALA A 130 -8.76 9.66 -10.43
C ALA A 130 -7.58 10.65 -10.22
N ALA A 131 -7.61 11.82 -10.86
CA ALA A 131 -6.56 12.82 -10.70
C ALA A 131 -6.68 13.51 -9.34
N ASP A 132 -7.91 13.83 -8.92
CA ASP A 132 -8.22 14.34 -7.58
C ASP A 132 -7.80 13.35 -6.49
N GLN A 133 -8.16 12.06 -6.64
CA GLN A 133 -7.70 11.01 -5.74
C GLN A 133 -6.18 10.96 -5.65
N LYS A 134 -5.48 10.87 -6.79
CA LYS A 134 -4.02 10.82 -6.82
C LYS A 134 -3.38 12.03 -6.14
N GLN A 135 -3.90 13.24 -6.38
CA GLN A 135 -3.38 14.46 -5.74
C GLN A 135 -3.60 14.45 -4.23
N ALA A 136 -4.78 14.03 -3.75
CA ALA A 136 -5.05 13.90 -2.33
C ALA A 136 -4.09 12.91 -1.66
N LEU A 137 -3.88 11.74 -2.27
CA LEU A 137 -2.98 10.71 -1.75
C LEU A 137 -1.51 11.18 -1.73
N ILE A 138 -1.02 11.87 -2.77
CA ILE A 138 0.33 12.46 -2.78
C ILE A 138 0.53 13.44 -1.60
N LYS A 139 -0.49 14.22 -1.25
CA LYS A 139 -0.39 15.12 -0.10
C LYS A 139 -0.35 14.36 1.22
N VAL A 140 -1.10 13.26 1.33
CA VAL A 140 -1.02 12.35 2.49
C VAL A 140 0.37 11.72 2.61
N GLU A 141 0.96 11.29 1.49
CA GLU A 141 2.34 10.78 1.44
C GLU A 141 3.36 11.82 1.88
N GLY A 142 3.06 13.12 1.75
CA GLY A 142 3.87 14.23 2.23
C GLY A 142 3.86 14.43 3.76
N ILE A 143 2.94 13.79 4.49
CA ILE A 143 2.86 13.93 5.94
C ILE A 143 4.10 13.30 6.60
N ARG A 144 4.69 14.01 7.56
CA ARG A 144 5.84 13.56 8.37
C ARG A 144 5.50 13.68 9.84
N MET A 145 5.98 12.72 10.65
CA MET A 145 5.81 12.77 12.09
C MET A 145 6.51 13.99 12.69
N LYS A 146 5.84 14.67 13.61
CA LYS A 146 6.34 15.91 14.23
C LYS A 146 7.05 15.64 15.55
N ALA A 147 6.59 14.64 16.30
CA ALA A 147 7.15 14.23 17.57
C ALA A 147 7.81 12.84 17.50
N ALA A 148 8.62 12.53 18.50
CA ALA A 148 9.23 11.21 18.65
C ALA A 148 8.18 10.13 18.98
N ALA A 149 8.48 8.87 18.67
CA ALA A 149 7.53 7.75 18.73
C ALA A 149 6.80 7.61 20.07
N ALA A 150 7.51 7.80 21.18
CA ALA A 150 6.99 7.73 22.55
C ALA A 150 6.64 9.12 23.12
N VAL A 151 6.16 10.03 22.28
CA VAL A 151 5.63 11.35 22.65
C VAL A 151 4.28 11.55 21.97
N LYS A 152 3.34 12.23 22.63
CA LYS A 152 2.01 12.52 22.05
C LYS A 152 2.15 13.29 20.74
N GLY A 153 1.46 12.84 19.69
CA GLY A 153 1.63 13.36 18.32
C GLY A 153 2.73 12.65 17.51
N GLY A 154 3.31 11.58 18.05
CA GLY A 154 4.50 10.92 17.51
C GLY A 154 4.33 9.46 17.10
N ASN A 155 3.17 8.84 17.37
CA ASN A 155 2.92 7.43 17.07
C ASN A 155 1.98 7.22 15.86
N CYS A 156 1.73 5.95 15.51
CA CYS A 156 0.87 5.58 14.38
C CYS A 156 -0.60 6.05 14.53
N LEU A 157 -1.14 6.12 15.75
CA LEU A 157 -2.50 6.62 15.99
C LEU A 157 -2.58 8.13 15.71
N ASP A 158 -1.54 8.88 16.08
CA ASP A 158 -1.45 10.30 15.77
C ASP A 158 -1.31 10.55 14.27
N TYR A 159 -0.53 9.72 13.58
CA TYR A 159 -0.37 9.81 12.13
C TYR A 159 -1.71 9.67 11.40
N ILE A 160 -2.50 8.64 11.72
CA ILE A 160 -3.82 8.43 11.11
C ILE A 160 -4.74 9.64 11.36
N LYS A 161 -4.67 10.24 12.55
CA LYS A 161 -5.41 11.46 12.86
C LYS A 161 -5.04 12.61 11.91
N ASP A 162 -3.76 12.77 11.61
CA ASP A 162 -3.26 13.79 10.67
C ASP A 162 -3.69 13.48 9.23
N VAL A 163 -3.67 12.20 8.80
CA VAL A 163 -4.20 11.77 7.49
C VAL A 163 -5.68 12.14 7.34
N LEU A 164 -6.52 11.72 8.29
CA LEU A 164 -7.96 12.00 8.25
C LEU A 164 -8.26 13.49 8.37
N LYS A 165 -7.48 14.23 9.16
CA LYS A 165 -7.60 15.69 9.25
C LYS A 165 -7.33 16.37 7.91
N LEU A 166 -6.30 15.92 7.18
CA LEU A 166 -6.00 16.44 5.85
C LEU A 166 -7.15 16.13 4.87
N LEU A 167 -7.54 14.87 4.75
CA LEU A 167 -8.62 14.45 3.84
C LEU A 167 -9.95 15.18 4.14
N LYS A 168 -10.25 15.42 5.42
CA LYS A 168 -11.43 16.19 5.81
C LYS A 168 -11.29 17.67 5.40
N LYS A 169 -10.12 18.28 5.63
CA LYS A 169 -9.85 19.67 5.23
C LYS A 169 -10.02 19.87 3.73
N GLU A 170 -9.65 18.87 2.93
CA GLU A 170 -9.80 18.90 1.48
C GLU A 170 -11.20 18.50 0.98
N GLY A 171 -12.10 18.11 1.89
CA GLY A 171 -13.49 17.78 1.58
C GLY A 171 -13.69 16.35 1.05
N HIS A 172 -12.66 15.49 1.12
CA HIS A 172 -12.75 14.11 0.65
C HIS A 172 -13.47 13.19 1.63
N ILE A 173 -13.45 13.51 2.93
CA ILE A 173 -14.19 12.75 3.96
C ILE A 173 -15.07 13.68 4.80
N THR A 174 -16.12 13.12 5.38
CA THR A 174 -17.04 13.87 6.25
C THR A 174 -16.54 13.97 7.69
N GLN A 175 -17.19 14.82 8.49
CA GLN A 175 -16.96 14.87 9.93
C GLN A 175 -17.26 13.53 10.61
N VAL A 176 -18.17 12.72 10.06
CA VAL A 176 -18.52 11.41 10.63
C VAL A 176 -17.32 10.47 10.61
N VAL A 177 -16.59 10.38 9.49
CA VAL A 177 -15.39 9.54 9.37
C VAL A 177 -14.34 9.92 10.41
N ALA A 178 -14.06 11.22 10.54
CA ALA A 178 -13.11 11.72 11.52
C ALA A 178 -13.56 11.48 12.98
N ALA A 179 -14.88 11.58 13.25
CA ALA A 179 -15.44 11.34 14.58
C ALA A 179 -15.41 9.85 14.96
N THR A 180 -15.68 8.95 14.02
CA THR A 180 -15.57 7.50 14.22
C THR A 180 -14.14 7.13 14.60
N TYR A 181 -13.14 7.62 13.87
CA TYR A 181 -11.74 7.40 14.24
C TYR A 181 -11.39 8.01 15.60
N LYS A 182 -11.88 9.23 15.89
CA LYS A 182 -11.64 9.88 17.19
C LYS A 182 -12.15 9.03 18.35
N LYS A 183 -13.29 8.35 18.19
CA LYS A 183 -13.82 7.43 19.21
C LYS A 183 -12.87 6.25 19.46
N GLU A 184 -12.36 5.62 18.40
CA GLU A 184 -11.39 4.53 18.51
C GLU A 184 -10.06 5.02 19.12
N TYR A 185 -9.59 6.19 18.69
CA TYR A 185 -8.41 6.86 19.23
C TYR A 185 -8.58 7.09 20.74
N ASP A 186 -9.63 7.80 21.18
CA ASP A 186 -9.78 8.17 22.59
C ASP A 186 -9.94 6.94 23.49
N ALA A 187 -10.63 5.90 23.02
CA ALA A 187 -10.85 4.67 23.77
C ALA A 187 -9.57 3.82 23.91
N ASN A 188 -8.64 3.89 22.96
CA ASN A 188 -7.51 2.97 22.89
C ASN A 188 -6.14 3.64 23.11
N TYR A 189 -6.04 4.96 23.03
CA TYR A 189 -4.74 5.63 22.96
C TYR A 189 -3.82 5.35 24.16
N SER A 190 -4.33 5.45 25.39
CA SER A 190 -3.56 5.11 26.60
C SER A 190 -3.14 3.64 26.61
N ARG A 191 -4.06 2.73 26.24
CA ARG A 191 -3.79 1.28 26.17
C ARG A 191 -2.67 0.96 25.16
N VAL A 192 -2.80 1.47 23.94
CA VAL A 192 -1.84 1.19 22.85
C VAL A 192 -0.49 1.83 23.13
N SER A 193 -0.47 3.08 23.60
CA SER A 193 0.79 3.75 23.95
C SER A 193 1.55 3.02 25.06
N LYS A 194 0.87 2.55 26.11
CA LYS A 194 1.46 1.70 27.14
C LYS A 194 1.97 0.38 26.56
N ALA A 195 1.16 -0.28 25.74
CA ALA A 195 1.52 -1.59 25.20
C ALA A 195 2.73 -1.54 24.26
N VAL A 196 2.74 -0.60 23.31
CA VAL A 196 3.77 -0.49 22.26
C VAL A 196 5.00 0.26 22.77
N TRP A 197 4.80 1.36 23.49
CA TRP A 197 5.87 2.27 23.88
C TRP A 197 6.23 2.22 25.36
N GLY A 198 5.47 1.50 26.19
CA GLY A 198 5.72 1.43 27.64
C GLY A 198 5.45 2.73 28.39
N VAL A 199 4.71 3.67 27.78
CA VAL A 199 4.40 4.99 28.36
C VAL A 199 2.95 5.36 28.10
N ASP A 200 2.30 6.02 29.06
CA ASP A 200 1.01 6.65 28.83
C ASP A 200 1.21 8.03 28.21
N LEU A 201 0.73 8.21 26.98
CA LEU A 201 0.84 9.49 26.27
C LEU A 201 -0.44 10.35 26.39
N GLN A 202 -1.44 9.86 27.12
CA GLN A 202 -2.68 10.59 27.44
C GLN A 202 -3.15 10.19 28.86
N PRO A 203 -2.40 10.63 29.90
CA PRO A 203 -2.80 10.40 31.28
C PRO A 203 -4.10 11.13 31.64
#